data_AF-A0A7K2EE40-F1
#
_entry.id   AF-A0A7K2EE40-F1
#
_cell.length_a   1.000
_cell.length_b   1.000
_cell.length_c   1.000
_cell.angle_alpha   90.00
_cell.angle_beta   90.00
_cell.angle_gamma   90.00
#
_symmetry.space_group_name_H-M   'P 1'
#
loop_
_entity.id
_entity.type
_entity.pdbx_description
1 polymer ?
#
loop_
_entity_poly.entity_id
_entity_poly.type
_entity_poly.pdbx_seq_one_letter_code
_entity_poly.pdbx_strand_id
1 'polypeptide(L)'
;MAAAPAAPLVPPGGHVTAIGFLAAAGVATVLRVAASARLNRESFPWGTLAVNVTGAFALGLLAGAGEVTTVILAGGALGSLTTFSTLAVEAVELWRRNRRRAAVYVTASLVGGVAAAYLGVLAVT
;
A
#
# COMPACT_ATOMS: atom_id res chain seq x y z
N MET A 1 -25.05 -1.75 44.64
CA MET A 1 -24.92 -1.39 43.21
C MET A 1 -23.74 -2.16 42.65
N ALA A 2 -23.97 -3.34 42.08
CA ALA A 2 -22.90 -4.17 41.55
C ALA A 2 -22.37 -3.56 40.23
N ALA A 3 -21.07 -3.34 40.14
CA ALA A 3 -20.43 -2.86 38.92
C ALA A 3 -20.67 -3.87 37.80
N ALA A 4 -21.19 -3.40 36.66
CA ALA A 4 -21.33 -4.23 35.47
C ALA A 4 -19.94 -4.78 35.07
N PRO A 5 -19.83 -6.06 34.67
CA PRO A 5 -18.55 -6.62 34.25
C PRO A 5 -17.99 -5.82 33.08
N ALA A 6 -16.71 -5.45 33.16
CA ALA A 6 -16.01 -4.75 32.08
C ALA A 6 -16.14 -5.58 30.79
N ALA A 7 -16.71 -4.96 29.75
CA ALA A 7 -16.78 -5.59 28.45
C ALA A 7 -15.37 -6.00 28.00
N PRO A 8 -15.20 -7.17 27.38
CA PRO A 8 -13.89 -7.64 26.94
C PRO A 8 -13.24 -6.59 26.04
N LEU A 9 -11.97 -6.26 26.32
CA LEU A 9 -11.15 -5.31 25.53
C LEU A 9 -11.02 -5.72 24.06
N VAL A 10 -11.31 -6.98 23.73
CA VAL A 10 -11.28 -7.53 22.38
C VAL A 10 -12.60 -8.23 22.10
N PRO A 11 -13.38 -7.81 21.10
CA PRO A 11 -14.61 -8.48 20.73
C PRO A 11 -14.32 -9.90 20.20
N PRO A 12 -15.28 -10.85 20.34
CA PRO A 12 -15.13 -12.21 19.81
C PRO A 12 -14.82 -12.17 18.31
N GLY A 13 -13.67 -12.73 17.92
CA GLY A 13 -13.13 -12.73 16.55
C GLY A 13 -11.89 -11.84 16.33
N GLY A 14 -11.57 -10.92 17.24
CA GLY A 14 -10.48 -9.96 17.07
C GLY A 14 -9.08 -10.56 16.88
N HIS A 15 -8.81 -11.74 17.48
CA HIS A 15 -7.53 -12.44 17.31
C HIS A 15 -7.35 -13.00 15.90
N VAL A 16 -8.41 -13.54 15.30
CA VAL A 16 -8.37 -14.08 13.92
C VAL A 16 -8.14 -12.96 12.93
N THR A 17 -8.82 -11.82 13.13
CA THR A 17 -8.64 -10.61 12.31
C THR A 17 -7.23 -10.05 12.44
N ALA A 18 -6.66 -10.00 13.64
CA ALA A 18 -5.30 -9.52 13.87
C ALA A 18 -4.24 -10.43 13.22
N ILE A 19 -4.39 -11.76 13.34
CA ILE A 19 -3.49 -12.72 12.71
C ILE A 19 -3.57 -12.60 11.18
N GLY A 20 -4.79 -12.52 10.63
CA GLY A 20 -5.00 -12.32 9.19
C GLY A 20 -4.34 -11.04 8.68
N PHE A 21 -4.49 -9.93 9.41
CA PHE A 21 -3.83 -8.67 9.09
C PHE A 21 -2.30 -8.80 9.10
N LEU A 22 -1.71 -9.38 10.15
CA LEU A 22 -0.26 -9.52 10.27
C LEU A 22 0.32 -10.43 9.17
N ALA A 23 -0.37 -11.52 8.85
CA ALA A 23 0.03 -12.41 7.76
C ALA A 23 -0.02 -11.67 6.40
N ALA A 24 -1.10 -10.95 6.12
CA ALA A 24 -1.24 -10.16 4.90
C ALA A 24 -0.17 -9.07 4.79
N ALA A 25 0.09 -8.33 5.88
CA ALA A 25 1.12 -7.29 5.94
C ALA A 25 2.53 -7.87 5.76
N GLY A 26 2.81 -9.05 6.33
CA GLY A 26 4.07 -9.78 6.16
C GLY A 26 4.30 -10.18 4.70
N VAL A 27 3.30 -10.82 4.07
CA VAL A 27 3.36 -11.20 2.66
C VAL A 27 3.53 -9.95 1.77
N ALA A 28 2.74 -8.90 2.02
CA ALA A 28 2.83 -7.62 1.31
C ALA A 28 4.24 -7.02 1.39
N THR A 29 4.87 -7.05 2.58
CA THR A 29 6.24 -6.57 2.77
C THR A 29 7.25 -7.40 1.98
N VAL A 30 7.13 -8.73 2.00
CA VAL A 30 8.00 -9.63 1.24
C VAL A 30 7.87 -9.38 -0.26
N LEU A 31 6.63 -9.22 -0.76
CA LEU A 31 6.37 -8.89 -2.16
C LEU A 31 7.00 -7.56 -2.55
N ARG A 32 6.85 -6.52 -1.71
CA ARG A 32 7.49 -5.22 -1.92
C ARG A 32 9.00 -5.34 -2.04
N VAL A 33 9.63 -5.99 -1.06
CA VAL A 33 11.09 -6.16 -1.03
C VAL A 33 11.57 -6.97 -2.23
N ALA A 34 10.88 -8.05 -2.59
CA ALA A 34 11.23 -8.87 -3.75
C ALA A 34 11.08 -8.10 -5.06
N ALA A 35 10.01 -7.31 -5.22
CA ALA A 35 9.79 -6.47 -6.40
C ALA A 35 10.89 -5.42 -6.53
N SER A 36 11.20 -4.68 -5.46
CA SER A 36 12.30 -3.71 -5.46
C SER A 36 13.63 -4.39 -5.79
N ALA A 37 13.96 -5.53 -5.19
CA ALA A 37 15.23 -6.22 -5.42
C ALA A 37 15.39 -6.75 -6.86
N ARG A 38 14.30 -7.23 -7.48
CA ARG A 38 14.35 -7.86 -8.81
C ARG A 38 14.17 -6.88 -9.96
N LEU A 39 13.39 -5.82 -9.75
CA LEU A 39 12.93 -4.95 -10.83
C LEU A 39 13.54 -3.54 -10.76
N ASN A 40 14.00 -3.06 -9.59
CA ASN A 40 14.68 -1.77 -9.56
C ASN A 40 16.01 -1.86 -10.30
N ARG A 41 16.28 -0.84 -11.11
CA ARG A 41 17.54 -0.66 -11.83
C ARG A 41 18.12 0.69 -11.43
N GLU A 42 19.44 0.84 -11.54
CA GLU A 42 20.11 2.13 -11.31
C GLU A 42 19.52 3.26 -12.17
N SER A 43 19.07 2.91 -13.37
CA SER A 43 18.43 3.85 -14.28
C SER A 43 17.03 4.26 -13.83
N PHE A 44 16.26 3.35 -13.22
CA PHE A 44 14.87 3.59 -12.85
C PHE A 44 14.33 2.51 -11.87
N PRO A 45 13.64 2.91 -10.78
CA PRO A 45 13.11 2.00 -9.76
C PRO A 45 11.73 1.42 -10.15
N TRP A 46 11.72 0.51 -11.13
CA TRP A 46 10.48 -0.10 -11.64
C TRP A 46 9.70 -0.93 -10.61
N GLY A 47 10.39 -1.60 -9.70
CA GLY A 47 9.77 -2.41 -8.65
C GLY A 47 8.97 -1.55 -7.69
N THR A 48 9.57 -0.45 -7.20
CA THR A 48 8.90 0.51 -6.31
C THR A 48 7.71 1.19 -7.00
N LEU A 49 7.86 1.58 -8.27
CA LEU A 49 6.74 2.12 -9.06
C LEU A 49 5.59 1.10 -9.15
N ALA A 50 5.90 -0.15 -9.51
CA ALA A 50 4.90 -1.18 -9.73
C ALA A 50 4.08 -1.46 -8.47
N VAL A 51 4.72 -1.66 -7.31
CA VAL A 51 4.02 -1.96 -6.05
C VAL A 51 3.16 -0.80 -5.58
N ASN A 52 3.61 0.44 -5.77
CA ASN A 52 2.84 1.64 -5.44
C ASN A 52 1.58 1.77 -6.32
N VAL A 53 1.72 1.58 -7.63
CA VAL A 53 0.60 1.69 -8.58
C VAL A 53 -0.41 0.54 -8.39
N THR A 54 0.06 -0.70 -8.26
CA THR A 54 -0.85 -1.84 -8.06
C THR A 54 -1.52 -1.81 -6.68
N GLY A 55 -0.79 -1.38 -5.65
CA GLY A 55 -1.37 -1.18 -4.31
C GLY A 55 -2.41 -0.06 -4.28
N ALA A 56 -2.20 1.03 -5.03
CA ALA A 56 -3.19 2.09 -5.18
C ALA A 56 -4.46 1.61 -5.89
N PHE A 57 -4.32 0.82 -6.97
CA PHE A 57 -5.47 0.16 -7.63
C PHE A 57 -6.25 -0.72 -6.67
N ALA A 58 -5.56 -1.59 -5.92
CA ALA A 58 -6.18 -2.47 -4.94
C ALA A 58 -6.90 -1.68 -3.84
N LEU A 59 -6.31 -0.57 -3.36
CA LEU A 59 -6.97 0.31 -2.39
C LEU A 59 -8.23 0.95 -2.97
N GLY A 60 -8.20 1.32 -4.26
CA GLY A 60 -9.37 1.82 -4.98
C GLY A 60 -10.51 0.81 -5.04
N LEU A 61 -10.23 -0.47 -5.34
CA LEU A 61 -11.22 -1.54 -5.30
C LEU A 61 -11.88 -1.66 -3.91
N LEU A 62 -11.06 -1.63 -2.85
CA LEU A 62 -11.58 -1.72 -1.48
C LEU A 62 -12.44 -0.50 -1.11
N ALA A 63 -12.01 0.70 -1.52
CA ALA A 63 -12.75 1.93 -1.28
C ALA A 63 -14.10 1.95 -2.02
N GLY A 64 -14.13 1.50 -3.28
CA GLY A 64 -15.36 1.43 -4.08
C GLY A 64 -16.37 0.41 -3.57
N ALA A 65 -15.91 -0.69 -2.95
CA ALA A 65 -16.79 -1.71 -2.35
C ALA A 65 -17.54 -1.23 -1.09
N GLY A 66 -17.15 -0.10 -0.49
CA GLY A 66 -17.93 0.59 0.55
C GLY A 66 -17.81 0.04 1.98
N GLU A 67 -16.96 -0.95 2.25
CA GLU A 67 -16.84 -1.55 3.58
C GLU A 67 -15.67 -0.95 4.39
N VAL A 68 -15.98 0.00 5.27
CA VAL A 68 -14.98 0.80 6.05
C VAL A 68 -14.00 -0.09 6.84
N THR A 69 -14.49 -1.15 7.48
CA THR A 69 -13.65 -2.08 8.25
C THR A 69 -12.63 -2.77 7.37
N THR A 70 -13.04 -3.19 6.17
CA THR A 70 -12.18 -3.82 5.17
C THR A 70 -11.16 -2.82 4.63
N VAL A 71 -11.55 -1.57 4.39
CA VAL A 71 -10.61 -0.50 3.99
C VAL A 71 -9.55 -0.25 5.07
N ILE A 72 -9.92 -0.23 6.35
CA ILE A 72 -8.95 0.02 7.44
C ILE A 72 -7.96 -1.16 7.56
N LEU A 73 -8.48 -2.40 7.58
CA LEU A 73 -7.66 -3.59 7.80
C LEU A 73 -6.83 -3.93 6.56
N ALA A 74 -7.47 -4.12 5.41
CA ALA A 74 -6.78 -4.45 4.17
C ALA A 74 -5.99 -3.25 3.63
N GLY A 75 -6.44 -2.01 3.86
CA GLY A 75 -5.66 -0.81 3.56
C GLY A 75 -4.36 -0.73 4.38
N GLY A 76 -4.36 -1.15 5.64
CA GLY A 76 -3.11 -1.26 6.42
C GLY A 76 -2.15 -2.32 5.87
N ALA A 77 -2.66 -3.46 5.37
CA ALA A 77 -1.84 -4.46 4.68
C ALA A 77 -1.31 -3.94 3.33
N LEU A 78 -2.13 -3.23 2.54
CA LEU A 78 -1.70 -2.54 1.33
C LEU A 78 -0.69 -1.42 1.62
N GLY A 79 -0.78 -0.79 2.80
CA GLY A 79 0.25 0.13 3.31
C GLY A 79 1.60 -0.55 3.55
N SER A 80 1.63 -1.86 3.75
CA SER A 80 2.87 -2.65 3.86
C SER A 80 3.43 -3.07 2.49
N LEU A 81 2.57 -3.15 1.46
CA LEU A 81 2.94 -3.39 0.06
C LEU A 81 3.49 -2.13 -0.61
N THR A 82 2.85 -0.99 -0.36
CA THR A 82 3.22 0.31 -0.92
C THR A 82 4.24 1.03 -0.05
N THR A 83 4.93 2.03 -0.60
CA THR A 83 5.94 2.80 0.14
C THR A 83 6.17 4.19 -0.45
N PHE A 84 5.86 5.22 0.33
CA PHE A 84 6.22 6.60 0.00
C PHE A 84 7.67 6.91 0.38
N SER A 85 8.17 6.37 1.50
CA SER A 85 9.53 6.64 1.98
C SER A 85 10.60 6.15 1.01
N THR A 86 10.42 4.96 0.43
CA THR A 86 11.35 4.43 -0.58
C THR A 86 11.32 5.28 -1.85
N LEU A 87 10.14 5.64 -2.34
CA LEU A 87 9.98 6.54 -3.49
C LEU A 87 10.72 7.87 -3.26
N ALA A 88 10.59 8.47 -2.08
CA ALA A 88 11.22 9.75 -1.77
C ALA A 88 12.75 9.67 -1.82
N VAL A 89 13.34 8.62 -1.22
CA VAL A 89 14.79 8.41 -1.25
C VAL A 89 15.28 8.16 -2.68
N GLU A 90 14.62 7.26 -3.42
CA GLU A 90 14.96 6.95 -4.81
C GLU A 90 14.82 8.18 -5.73
N ALA A 91 13.82 9.03 -5.50
CA ALA A 91 13.64 10.27 -6.25
C ALA A 91 14.80 11.25 -6.00
N VAL A 92 15.26 11.39 -4.76
CA VAL A 92 16.44 12.22 -4.42
C VAL A 92 17.71 11.65 -5.04
N GLU A 93 17.90 10.33 -5.00
CA GLU A 93 19.05 9.68 -5.64
C GLU A 93 19.04 9.86 -7.16
N LEU A 94 17.89 9.61 -7.81
CA LEU A 94 17.71 9.87 -9.23
C LEU A 94 17.94 11.34 -9.54
N TRP A 95 17.51 12.28 -8.70
CA TRP A 95 17.69 13.71 -8.96
C TRP A 95 19.16 14.09 -9.04
N ARG A 96 19.99 13.49 -8.18
CA ARG A 96 21.45 13.69 -8.16
C ARG A 96 22.12 13.12 -9.41
N ARG A 97 21.61 12.03 -9.97
CA ARG A 97 22.19 11.34 -11.15
C ARG A 97 21.61 11.84 -12.49
N ASN A 98 20.30 12.06 -12.55
CA ASN A 98 19.54 12.45 -13.73
C ASN A 98 18.18 13.08 -13.34
N ARG A 99 18.13 14.42 -13.34
CA ARG A 99 16.92 15.21 -12.97
C ARG A 99 15.68 14.86 -13.81
N ARG A 100 15.85 14.61 -15.11
CA ARG A 100 14.72 14.26 -16.00
C ARG A 100 14.08 12.94 -15.57
N ARG A 101 14.89 11.92 -15.27
CA ARG A 101 14.38 10.62 -14.81
C ARG A 101 13.71 10.72 -13.44
N ALA A 102 14.26 11.53 -12.53
CA ALA A 102 13.61 11.80 -11.24
C ALA A 102 12.22 12.44 -11.42
N ALA A 103 12.12 13.46 -12.28
CA ALA A 103 10.83 14.11 -12.57
C ALA A 103 9.83 13.12 -13.18
N VAL A 104 10.25 12.29 -14.12
CA VAL A 104 9.42 11.22 -14.70
C VAL A 104 9.00 10.22 -13.62
N TYR A 105 9.91 9.79 -12.74
CA TYR A 105 9.61 8.82 -11.69
C TYR A 105 8.56 9.32 -10.70
N VAL A 106 8.74 10.56 -10.19
CA VAL A 106 7.78 11.17 -9.27
C VAL A 106 6.43 11.37 -9.95
N THR A 107 6.43 11.89 -11.18
CA THR A 107 5.18 12.13 -11.92
C THR A 107 4.44 10.82 -12.21
N ALA A 108 5.15 9.80 -12.70
CA ALA A 108 4.57 8.49 -12.97
C ALA A 108 4.01 7.83 -11.70
N SER A 109 4.68 7.99 -10.57
CA SER A 109 4.21 7.42 -9.30
C SER A 109 2.95 8.12 -8.79
N LEU A 110 2.92 9.46 -8.84
CA LEU A 110 1.77 10.23 -8.36
C LEU A 110 0.57 10.11 -9.29
N VAL A 111 0.76 10.40 -10.58
CA VAL A 111 -0.31 10.35 -11.58
C VAL A 111 -0.76 8.92 -11.78
N GLY A 112 0.17 7.98 -11.93
CA GLY A 112 -0.14 6.56 -12.09
C GLY A 112 -0.85 5.98 -10.86
N GLY A 113 -0.42 6.34 -9.66
CA GLY A 113 -1.08 5.90 -8.42
C GLY A 113 -2.51 6.43 -8.28
N VAL A 114 -2.72 7.73 -8.51
CA VAL A 114 -4.06 8.34 -8.44
C VAL A 114 -4.98 7.78 -9.52
N ALA A 115 -4.50 7.67 -10.77
CA ALA A 115 -5.26 7.09 -11.86
C ALA A 115 -5.64 5.63 -11.57
N ALA A 116 -4.70 4.84 -11.05
CA ALA A 116 -4.93 3.46 -10.66
C ALA A 116 -5.98 3.34 -9.55
N ALA A 117 -5.89 4.14 -8.48
CA ALA A 117 -6.91 4.16 -7.43
C ALA A 117 -8.30 4.51 -7.98
N TYR A 118 -8.39 5.52 -8.85
CA TYR A 118 -9.64 5.92 -9.48
C TYR A 118 -10.24 4.80 -10.34
N LEU A 119 -9.42 4.14 -11.17
CA LEU A 119 -9.85 2.97 -11.95
C LEU A 119 -10.30 1.81 -11.06
N GLY A 120 -9.66 1.62 -9.92
CA GLY A 120 -10.07 0.62 -8.92
C GLY A 120 -11.46 0.90 -8.38
N VAL A 121 -11.76 2.15 -8.03
CA VAL A 121 -13.10 2.54 -7.57
C VAL A 121 -14.14 2.25 -8.67
N LEU A 122 -13.90 2.73 -9.89
CA LEU A 122 -14.82 2.55 -11.02
C LEU A 122 -15.07 1.09 -11.38
N ALA A 123 -14.12 0.19 -11.12
CA ALA A 123 -14.26 -1.21 -11.47
C ALA A 123 -15.29 -1.96 -10.60
N VAL A 124 -15.72 -1.39 -9.47
CA VAL A 124 -16.60 -2.05 -8.49
C VAL A 124 -17.80 -1.22 -8.05
N THR A 125 -17.94 0.02 -8.55
CA THR A 125 -19.12 0.89 -8.36
C THR A 125 -20.04 0.84 -9.57
#